data_AF-A0A852JB48-F1
#
_entry.id   AF-A0A852JB48-F1
#
_cell.length_a   1.000
_cell.length_b   1.000
_cell.length_c   1.000
_cell.angle_alpha   90.00
_cell.angle_beta   90.00
_cell.angle_gamma   90.00
#
_symmetry.space_group_name_H-M   'P 1'
#
loop_
_entity.id
_entity.type
_entity.pdbx_description
1 polymer ?
#
loop_
_entity_poly.entity_id
_entity_poly.type
_entity_poly.pdbx_seq_one_letter_code
_entity_poly.pdbx_strand_id
1 'polypeptide(L)' 'SAALPSPRDALLLPPQVPTWVSEGPSEAAAICVGCQNHSVGERCQGCQPGYFLLDGHCTR' A
#
# COMPACT_ATOMS: atom_id res chain seq x y z
N SER A 1 -30.49 4.39 28.47
CA SER A 1 -30.05 3.44 27.44
C SER A 1 -28.76 3.94 26.82
N ALA A 2 -27.63 3.27 27.04
CA ALA A 2 -26.38 3.61 26.37
C ALA A 2 -26.26 2.74 25.11
N ALA A 3 -26.12 3.37 23.94
CA ALA A 3 -25.83 2.67 22.70
C ALA A 3 -24.41 2.09 22.79
N LEU A 4 -24.22 0.83 22.38
CA LEU A 4 -22.88 0.25 22.31
C LEU A 4 -22.05 1.04 21.28
N PRO A 5 -20.77 1.33 21.56
CA PRO A 5 -19.88 1.97 20.60
C PRO A 5 -19.72 1.09 19.37
N SER A 6 -19.59 1.71 18.19
CA SER A 6 -19.37 0.95 16.96
C SER A 6 -18.02 0.22 17.02
N PRO A 7 -17.86 -0.90 16.31
CA PRO A 7 -16.64 -1.70 16.37
C PRO A 7 -15.38 -0.91 15.94
N ARG A 8 -15.53 0.16 15.15
CA ARG A 8 -14.42 1.05 14.77
C ARG A 8 -13.99 1.94 15.94
N ASP A 9 -14.94 2.37 16.77
CA ASP A 9 -14.68 3.20 17.95
C ASP A 9 -14.12 2.38 19.12
N ALA A 10 -14.44 1.08 19.17
CA ALA A 10 -13.90 0.16 20.17
C ALA A 10 -12.39 -0.10 19.99
N LEU A 11 -11.88 -0.03 18.76
CA LEU A 11 -10.45 -0.15 18.44
C LEU A 11 -9.64 1.12 18.74
N LEU A 12 -10.33 2.26 18.86
CA LEU A 12 -9.72 3.55 19.23
C LEU A 12 -9.68 3.75 20.75
N LEU A 13 -10.21 2.81 21.54
CA LEU A 13 -10.15 2.89 22.99
C LEU A 13 -8.72 2.56 23.46
N PRO A 14 -8.02 3.51 24.10
CA PRO A 14 -6.63 3.35 24.54
C PRO A 14 -6.31 2.08 25.34
N PRO A 15 -7.19 1.51 26.20
CA PRO A 15 -6.80 0.35 27.00
C PRO A 15 -6.72 -0.96 26.20
N GLN A 16 -7.14 -0.98 24.93
CA GLN A 16 -7.25 -2.21 24.12
C GLN A 16 -6.05 -2.42 23.18
N VAL A 17 -5.21 -1.39 22.99
CA VAL A 17 -4.02 -1.46 22.12
C VAL A 17 -2.81 -1.71 23.02
N PRO A 18 -2.31 -2.96 23.12
CA PRO A 18 -1.28 -3.32 24.09
C PRO A 18 0.06 -2.61 23.83
N THR A 19 0.34 -2.24 22.57
CA THR A 19 1.56 -1.54 22.16
C THR A 19 1.32 -0.78 20.86
N TRP A 20 1.71 0.50 20.83
CA TRP A 20 1.80 1.26 19.59
C TRP A 20 3.11 0.92 18.89
N VAL A 21 3.05 0.67 17.59
CA VAL A 21 4.23 0.59 16.74
C VAL A 21 4.56 1.97 16.18
N SER A 22 5.84 2.23 15.95
CA SER A 22 6.27 3.43 15.23
C SER A 22 5.69 3.45 13.81
N GLU A 23 5.42 4.65 13.31
CA GLU A 23 4.98 4.87 11.94
C GLU A 23 5.91 4.17 10.93
N GLY A 24 5.32 3.59 9.89
CA GLY A 24 6.05 2.89 8.85
C GLY A 24 6.86 3.84 7.95
N PRO A 25 7.59 3.29 6.96
CA PRO A 25 8.28 4.11 5.97
C PRO A 25 7.30 5.04 5.26
N SER A 26 7.77 6.25 4.91
CA SER A 26 6.97 7.22 4.16
C SER A 26 6.58 6.67 2.78
N GLU A 27 5.55 7.24 2.17
CA GLU A 27 5.15 6.89 0.79
C GLU A 27 6.32 7.00 -0.19
N ALA A 28 7.21 7.98 0.01
CA ALA A 28 8.41 8.16 -0.81
C ALA A 28 9.41 6.99 -0.70
N ALA A 29 9.38 6.24 0.40
CA ALA A 29 10.20 5.06 0.62
C ALA A 29 9.43 3.73 0.39
N ALA A 30 8.15 3.81 -0.01
CA ALA A 30 7.37 2.63 -0.30
C ALA A 30 7.82 1.98 -1.61
N ILE A 31 7.93 0.66 -1.60
CA ILE A 31 8.22 -0.15 -2.79
C ILE A 31 6.97 -0.89 -3.24
N CYS A 32 6.76 -0.96 -4.55
CA CYS A 32 5.72 -1.76 -5.15
C CYS A 32 6.16 -3.22 -5.22
N VAL A 33 5.31 -4.13 -4.76
CA VAL A 33 5.50 -5.58 -4.87
C VAL A 33 4.52 -6.14 -5.88
N GLY A 34 4.99 -7.01 -6.78
CA GLY A 34 4.14 -7.63 -7.81
C GLY A 34 3.67 -6.66 -8.89
N CYS A 35 4.61 -5.97 -9.54
CA CYS A 35 4.31 -5.08 -10.67
C CYS A 35 3.50 -5.77 -11.77
N GLN A 36 2.34 -5.21 -12.11
CA GLN A 36 1.43 -5.72 -13.14
C GLN A 36 1.76 -5.14 -14.52
N ASN A 37 1.08 -5.61 -15.57
CA ASN A 37 1.17 -5.03 -16.92
C ASN A 37 2.61 -4.99 -17.48
N HIS A 38 3.38 -6.06 -17.30
CA HIS A 38 4.78 -6.17 -17.75
C HIS A 38 5.69 -5.02 -17.29
N SER A 39 5.36 -4.38 -16.17
CA SER A 39 6.18 -3.33 -15.57
C SER A 39 7.20 -3.90 -14.57
N VAL A 40 8.19 -3.09 -14.22
CA VAL A 40 9.29 -3.44 -13.32
C VAL A 40 9.87 -2.19 -12.65
N GLY A 41 10.59 -2.37 -11.54
CA GLY A 41 11.23 -1.32 -10.76
C GLY A 41 10.54 -1.08 -9.42
N GLU A 42 11.18 -0.31 -8.54
CA GLU A 42 10.70 -0.03 -7.18
C GLU A 42 9.31 0.60 -7.14
N ARG A 43 8.91 1.30 -8.21
CA ARG A 43 7.60 1.93 -8.36
C ARG A 43 6.89 1.49 -9.65
N CYS A 44 7.26 0.32 -10.18
CA CYS A 44 6.72 -0.22 -11.44
C CYS A 44 6.81 0.75 -12.64
N GLN A 45 7.83 1.60 -12.67
CA GLN A 45 7.99 2.69 -13.64
C GLN A 45 8.68 2.27 -14.94
N GLY A 46 9.34 1.11 -14.95
CA GLY A 46 10.01 0.56 -16.12
C GLY A 46 9.20 -0.56 -16.77
N CYS A 47 9.56 -0.93 -18.00
CA CYS A 47 9.02 -2.10 -18.67
C CYS A 47 10.00 -3.27 -18.59
N GLN A 48 9.46 -4.49 -18.52
CA GLN A 48 10.25 -5.70 -18.62
C GLN A 48 11.02 -5.74 -19.94
N PRO A 49 12.21 -6.37 -19.98
CA PRO A 49 12.99 -6.50 -21.20
C PRO A 49 12.15 -7.10 -22.35
N GLY A 50 12.16 -6.42 -23.50
CA GLY A 50 11.36 -6.82 -24.66
C GLY A 50 9.92 -6.28 -24.68
N TYR A 51 9.57 -5.38 -23.75
CA TYR A 51 8.36 -4.55 -23.78
C TYR A 51 8.75 -3.07 -23.82
N PHE A 52 7.94 -2.25 -24.48
CA PHE A 52 8.08 -0.81 -24.56
C PHE A 52 6.83 -0.10 -24.05
N LEU A 53 6.99 1.12 -23.53
CA LEU A 53 5.89 1.91 -23.00
C LEU A 53 5.08 2.51 -24.16
N LEU A 54 3.80 2.18 -24.24
CA LEU A 54 2.84 2.77 -25.17
C LEU A 54 1.55 3.09 -24.40
N ASP A 55 1.13 4.35 -24.43
CA ASP A 55 -0.08 4.83 -23.74
C ASP A 55 -0.13 4.46 -22.24
N GLY A 56 1.02 4.53 -21.56
CA GLY A 56 1.10 4.17 -20.14
C GLY A 56 1.11 2.66 -19.85
N HIS A 57 1.12 1.80 -20.89
CA HIS A 57 1.19 0.36 -20.75
C HIS A 57 2.46 -0.23 -21.38
N CYS A 58 3.06 -1.24 -20.74
CA CYS A 58 4.18 -1.96 -21.34
C CYS A 58 3.64 -3.02 -22.32
N THR A 59 3.91 -2.82 -23.61
CA THR A 59 3.46 -3.67 -24.72
C THR A 59 4.64 -4.19 -25.55
N ARG A 60 4.43 -5.19 -26.39
CA ARG A 60 5.46 -5.81 -27.26
C ARG A 60 5.16 -5.56 -28.73
#